data_AF-A0A7S1Z178-F1
#
_entry.id   AF-A0A7S1Z178-F1
#
_cell.length_a   1.000
_cell.length_b   1.000
_cell.length_c   1.000
_cell.angle_alpha   90.00
_cell.angle_beta   90.00
_cell.angle_gamma   90.00
#
_symmetry.space_group_name_H-M   'P 1'
#
loop_
_entity.id
_entity.type
_entity.pdbx_description
1 polymer ?
#
loop_
_entity_poly.entity_id
_entity_poly.type
_entity_poly.pdbx_seq_one_letter_code
_entity_poly.pdbx_strand_id
1 'polypeptide(L)'
;FLKSRDGIRLARIVEILTNDKESCLVGKMRLPAISRLQKLHNVGVSLSVLEASGVANIADISAHHVVDGHRPKVLKLLWSIIAHYQLRAVLDVTLLENEIRDVHRANRKRREYVAAFLTRTSNVDEMSSENAHECEDSDNLVKLLLKWCQAVCSCFGYFVENFTTSFADGKALCLLMHYYHPGILRKEEILPTTRDLPNFFSTENQREHEKEAVAHNIFDEQYENALQNERRNSAMANKRMSDLGGVPGMLAVTDSANIPEEKSMILCVAYLCSRLMESSKEIFATMVIQRCYRRYQSMILTERKKLSASVIFSFWKSNKKRYFECQKRKYLSSVRVIENFLFAKKKELKLMQALRLERIKRSEAACVLQCMIRRYKSRKCYLLLLNQHLAGKKIQTHFRRYSAQKNFSLHKQQFHALVILQCFWRRYRSRSFLLLSKKCAIYIQS
;
A
#
# COMPACT_ATOMS: atom_id res chain seq x y z
N PHE A 1 -50.54 6.98 26.33
CA PHE A 1 -51.72 6.08 26.29
C PHE A 1 -52.75 6.32 27.39
N LEU A 2 -52.38 6.42 28.68
CA LEU A 2 -53.39 6.59 29.78
C LEU A 2 -54.27 7.85 29.68
N LYS A 3 -53.76 8.95 29.10
CA LYS A 3 -54.47 10.23 29.03
C LYS A 3 -55.52 10.35 27.90
N SER A 4 -55.58 9.37 26.97
CA SER A 4 -56.52 9.40 25.82
C SER A 4 -57.81 8.62 26.06
N ARG A 5 -57.92 7.92 27.20
CA ARG A 5 -59.03 7.01 27.51
C ARG A 5 -60.35 7.72 27.83
N ASP A 6 -60.30 9.02 28.10
CA ASP A 6 -61.47 9.81 28.49
C ASP A 6 -62.23 10.40 27.29
N GLY A 7 -61.76 10.17 26.06
CA GLY A 7 -62.38 10.62 24.81
C GLY A 7 -62.17 12.11 24.48
N ILE A 8 -61.93 12.96 25.47
CA ILE A 8 -61.83 14.42 25.32
C ILE A 8 -60.66 14.83 24.41
N ARG A 9 -59.49 14.19 24.55
CA ARG A 9 -58.33 14.50 23.70
C ARG A 9 -58.52 14.05 22.27
N LEU A 10 -59.17 12.89 22.09
CA LEU A 10 -59.50 12.39 20.76
C LEU A 10 -60.47 13.38 20.09
N ALA A 11 -61.52 13.79 20.79
CA ALA A 11 -62.44 14.81 20.32
C ALA A 11 -61.73 16.11 19.91
N ARG A 12 -60.82 16.61 20.75
CA ARG A 12 -60.07 17.83 20.44
C ARG A 12 -59.16 17.67 19.22
N ILE A 13 -58.53 16.51 19.04
CA ILE A 13 -57.72 16.22 17.85
C ILE A 13 -58.62 16.19 16.61
N VAL A 14 -59.75 15.49 16.67
CA VAL A 14 -60.70 15.40 15.55
C VAL A 14 -61.19 16.79 15.17
N GLU A 15 -61.59 17.62 16.13
CA GLU A 15 -62.03 19.00 15.92
C GLU A 15 -60.97 19.87 15.24
N ILE A 16 -59.69 19.70 15.61
CA ILE A 16 -58.58 20.42 14.96
C ILE A 16 -58.37 19.94 13.52
N LEU A 17 -58.46 18.62 13.28
CA LEU A 17 -58.20 18.03 11.97
C LEU A 17 -59.34 18.24 10.96
N THR A 18 -60.60 18.28 11.41
CA THR A 18 -61.75 18.56 10.55
C THR A 18 -61.93 20.05 10.26
N ASN A 19 -61.27 20.93 11.03
CA ASN A 19 -61.37 22.39 10.95
C ASN A 19 -62.83 22.91 11.03
N ASP A 20 -63.72 22.10 11.59
CA ASP A 20 -65.16 22.34 11.62
C ASP A 20 -65.51 23.16 12.87
N LYS A 21 -65.41 24.48 12.75
CA LYS A 21 -65.62 25.42 13.87
C LYS A 21 -67.10 25.52 14.30
N GLU A 22 -68.03 25.08 13.47
CA GLU A 22 -69.47 25.15 13.75
C GLU A 22 -69.96 23.94 14.55
N SER A 23 -69.31 22.78 14.40
CA SER A 23 -69.57 21.56 15.15
C SER A 23 -68.67 21.49 16.40
N CYS A 24 -68.90 22.33 17.42
CA CYS A 24 -68.18 22.28 18.71
C CYS A 24 -68.25 20.89 19.37
N LEU A 25 -67.35 19.99 19.00
CA LEU A 25 -67.38 18.56 19.38
C LEU A 25 -67.14 18.41 20.88
N VAL A 26 -66.28 19.27 21.43
CA VAL A 26 -66.01 19.35 22.87
C VAL A 26 -67.26 19.75 23.65
N GLY A 27 -68.16 20.55 23.07
CA GLY A 27 -69.44 20.93 23.68
C GLY A 27 -70.43 19.77 23.82
N LYS A 28 -70.27 18.70 23.04
CA LYS A 28 -71.08 17.47 23.09
C LYS A 28 -70.51 16.43 24.08
N MET A 29 -69.35 16.70 24.69
CA MET A 29 -68.67 15.77 25.60
C MET A 29 -69.27 15.85 27.01
N ARG A 30 -69.36 14.70 27.68
CA ARG A 30 -69.76 14.59 29.09
C ARG A 30 -68.55 14.83 30.00
N LEU A 31 -68.59 15.90 30.79
CA LEU A 31 -67.56 16.32 31.73
C LEU A 31 -68.13 16.45 33.16
N PRO A 32 -67.36 16.11 34.21
CA PRO A 32 -66.07 15.42 34.18
C PRO A 32 -66.24 13.94 33.76
N ALA A 33 -65.35 13.43 32.92
CA ALA A 33 -65.41 12.06 32.39
C ALA A 33 -64.89 11.04 33.42
N ILE A 34 -65.58 10.90 34.55
CA ILE A 34 -65.17 10.05 35.67
C ILE A 34 -65.66 8.62 35.45
N SER A 35 -66.92 8.47 35.03
CA SER A 35 -67.55 7.16 34.81
C SER A 35 -67.16 6.56 33.46
N ARG A 36 -66.93 5.24 33.41
CA ARG A 36 -66.68 4.48 32.17
C ARG A 36 -67.78 4.74 31.11
N LEU A 37 -69.03 4.91 31.53
CA LEU A 37 -70.14 5.18 30.62
C LEU A 37 -70.04 6.57 29.96
N GLN A 38 -69.55 7.58 30.69
CA GLN A 38 -69.26 8.90 30.13
C GLN A 38 -68.11 8.82 29.12
N LYS A 39 -67.05 8.05 29.43
CA LYS A 39 -65.91 7.82 28.53
C LYS A 39 -66.33 7.12 27.24
N LEU A 40 -67.17 6.09 27.33
CA LEU A 40 -67.71 5.37 26.16
C LEU A 40 -68.53 6.29 25.26
N HIS A 41 -69.38 7.15 25.85
CA HIS A 41 -70.13 8.15 25.10
C HIS A 41 -69.20 9.15 24.38
N ASN A 42 -68.23 9.72 25.10
CA ASN A 42 -67.29 10.71 24.55
C ASN A 42 -66.46 10.14 23.38
N VAL A 43 -65.98 8.91 23.51
CA VAL A 43 -65.27 8.21 22.44
C VAL A 43 -66.23 7.89 21.28
N GLY A 44 -67.44 7.42 21.57
CA GLY A 44 -68.45 7.11 20.54
C GLY A 44 -68.78 8.31 19.66
N VAL A 45 -68.97 9.49 20.24
CA VAL A 45 -69.20 10.75 19.52
C VAL A 45 -68.01 11.12 18.63
N SER A 46 -66.78 10.85 19.08
CA SER A 46 -65.58 11.13 18.28
C SER A 46 -65.45 10.17 17.09
N LEU A 47 -65.78 8.89 17.30
CA LEU A 47 -65.75 7.86 16.26
C LEU A 47 -66.81 8.10 15.19
N SER A 48 -68.02 8.49 15.56
CA SER A 48 -69.08 8.79 14.59
C SER A 48 -68.73 9.96 13.68
N VAL A 49 -68.02 10.98 14.20
CA VAL A 49 -67.52 12.10 13.39
C VAL A 49 -66.38 11.66 12.46
N LEU A 50 -65.49 10.78 12.91
CA LEU A 50 -64.44 10.22 12.07
C LEU A 50 -65.00 9.37 10.92
N GLU A 51 -66.02 8.56 11.20
CA GLU A 51 -66.75 7.79 10.19
C GLU A 51 -67.44 8.73 9.18
N ALA A 52 -68.13 9.77 9.67
CA ALA A 52 -68.77 10.77 8.80
C ALA A 52 -67.76 11.55 7.94
N SER A 53 -66.53 11.73 8.41
CA SER A 53 -65.45 12.38 7.67
C SER A 53 -64.80 11.47 6.61
N GLY A 54 -65.22 10.20 6.51
CA GLY A 54 -64.71 9.27 5.51
C GLY A 54 -63.34 8.68 5.86
N VAL A 55 -62.98 8.60 7.14
CA VAL A 55 -61.73 7.94 7.55
C VAL A 55 -61.88 6.42 7.38
N ALA A 56 -61.08 5.86 6.48
CA ALA A 56 -61.09 4.42 6.17
C ALA A 56 -60.62 3.57 7.36
N ASN A 57 -60.97 2.28 7.34
CA ASN A 57 -60.45 1.26 8.27
C ASN A 57 -60.80 1.42 9.77
N ILE A 58 -61.90 2.12 10.09
CA ILE A 58 -62.38 2.33 11.47
C ILE A 58 -63.59 1.43 11.85
N ALA A 59 -64.27 0.79 10.90
CA ALA A 59 -65.53 0.08 11.14
C ALA A 59 -65.47 -1.05 12.20
N ASP A 60 -64.31 -1.66 12.43
CA ASP A 60 -64.09 -2.71 13.44
C ASP A 60 -63.73 -2.17 14.84
N ILE A 61 -63.67 -0.84 14.99
CA ILE A 61 -63.21 -0.13 16.20
C ILE A 61 -64.40 0.49 16.94
N SER A 62 -64.97 -0.26 17.88
CA SER A 62 -65.96 0.27 18.83
C SER A 62 -65.33 1.08 19.98
N ALA A 63 -66.12 1.94 20.62
CA ALA A 63 -65.69 2.82 21.71
C ALA A 63 -65.04 2.11 22.91
N HIS A 64 -65.48 0.89 23.24
CA HIS A 64 -64.91 0.14 24.37
C HIS A 64 -63.44 -0.24 24.13
N HIS A 65 -63.03 -0.49 22.89
CA HIS A 65 -61.62 -0.79 22.57
C HIS A 65 -60.69 0.37 22.95
N VAL A 66 -61.15 1.61 22.82
CA VAL A 66 -60.36 2.81 23.15
C VAL A 66 -60.35 3.06 24.66
N VAL A 67 -61.52 2.98 25.30
CA VAL A 67 -61.67 3.23 26.74
C VAL A 67 -60.91 2.19 27.57
N ASP A 68 -61.03 0.91 27.19
CA ASP A 68 -60.37 -0.22 27.87
C ASP A 68 -58.88 -0.32 27.46
N GLY A 69 -58.48 0.39 26.39
CA GLY A 69 -57.08 0.53 25.98
C GLY A 69 -56.52 -0.67 25.22
N HIS A 70 -57.33 -1.27 24.34
CA HIS A 70 -56.93 -2.34 23.43
C HIS A 70 -55.90 -1.82 22.41
N ARG A 71 -54.61 -2.04 22.70
CA ARG A 71 -53.46 -1.42 21.98
C ARG A 71 -53.54 -1.56 20.46
N PRO A 72 -53.79 -2.75 19.86
CA PRO A 72 -53.80 -2.89 18.40
C PRO A 72 -54.87 -2.02 17.71
N LYS A 73 -56.08 -1.98 18.28
CA LYS A 73 -57.20 -1.19 17.73
C LYS A 73 -57.00 0.31 17.93
N VAL A 74 -56.45 0.71 19.07
CA VAL A 74 -56.10 2.12 19.30
C VAL A 74 -55.02 2.59 18.34
N LEU A 75 -53.98 1.78 18.09
CA LEU A 75 -52.94 2.10 17.11
C LEU A 75 -53.49 2.14 15.68
N LYS A 76 -54.39 1.21 15.33
CA LYS A 76 -55.10 1.21 14.04
C LYS A 76 -55.92 2.50 13.86
N LEU A 77 -56.67 2.91 14.88
CA LEU A 77 -57.43 4.16 14.89
C LEU A 77 -56.52 5.38 14.66
N LEU A 78 -55.44 5.49 15.45
CA LEU A 78 -54.50 6.61 15.35
C LEU A 78 -53.85 6.68 13.97
N TRP A 79 -53.42 5.54 13.43
CA TRP A 79 -52.87 5.47 12.08
C TRP A 79 -53.89 5.90 11.04
N SER A 80 -55.13 5.43 11.12
CA SER A 80 -56.16 5.78 10.14
C SER A 80 -56.45 7.28 10.12
N ILE A 81 -56.45 7.92 11.30
CA ILE A 81 -56.55 9.38 11.44
C ILE A 81 -55.33 10.07 10.83
N ILE A 82 -54.11 9.64 11.17
CA ILE A 82 -52.87 10.25 10.65
C ILE A 82 -52.80 10.10 9.13
N ALA A 83 -53.04 8.91 8.60
CA ALA A 83 -52.99 8.64 7.17
C ALA A 83 -54.02 9.47 6.40
N HIS A 84 -55.25 9.58 6.91
CA HIS A 84 -56.29 10.33 6.23
C HIS A 84 -56.03 11.84 6.22
N TYR A 85 -55.67 12.44 7.36
CA TYR A 85 -55.52 13.91 7.44
C TYR A 85 -54.11 14.40 7.14
N GLN A 86 -53.07 13.77 7.73
CA GLN A 86 -51.70 14.28 7.64
C GLN A 86 -51.05 13.98 6.29
N LEU A 87 -51.18 12.75 5.77
CA LEU A 87 -50.57 12.43 4.46
C LEU A 87 -51.16 13.29 3.34
N ARG A 88 -52.49 13.51 3.36
CA ARG A 88 -53.18 14.39 2.41
C ARG A 88 -52.80 15.86 2.55
N ALA A 89 -52.57 16.33 3.77
CA ALA A 89 -52.17 17.72 4.00
C ALA A 89 -50.73 18.00 3.55
N VAL A 90 -49.84 17.02 3.69
CA VAL A 90 -48.40 17.17 3.45
C VAL A 90 -48.02 16.87 1.99
N LEU A 91 -48.74 15.94 1.34
CA LEU A 91 -48.44 15.50 -0.03
C LEU A 91 -49.46 16.05 -1.04
N ASP A 92 -48.97 16.86 -1.98
CA ASP A 92 -49.72 17.23 -3.18
C ASP A 92 -49.53 16.15 -4.25
N VAL A 93 -50.62 15.45 -4.58
CA VAL A 93 -50.65 14.36 -5.57
C VAL A 93 -50.17 14.83 -6.93
N THR A 94 -50.64 16.00 -7.37
CA THR A 94 -50.33 16.52 -8.71
C THR A 94 -48.86 16.90 -8.82
N LEU A 95 -48.31 17.50 -7.77
CA LEU A 95 -46.89 17.85 -7.72
C LEU A 95 -46.03 16.58 -7.70
N LEU A 96 -46.40 15.59 -6.89
CA LEU A 96 -45.69 14.33 -6.77
C LEU A 96 -45.68 13.54 -8.08
N GLU A 97 -46.81 13.44 -8.79
CA GLU A 97 -46.91 12.81 -10.11
C GLU A 97 -46.05 13.48 -11.17
N ASN A 98 -46.04 14.82 -11.19
CA ASN A 98 -45.22 15.59 -12.11
C ASN A 98 -43.73 15.40 -11.81
N GLU A 99 -43.33 15.42 -10.54
CA GLU A 99 -41.95 15.17 -10.14
C GLU A 99 -41.49 13.76 -10.52
N ILE A 100 -42.31 12.73 -10.28
CA ILE A 100 -42.03 11.35 -10.72
C ILE A 100 -41.74 11.31 -12.22
N ARG A 101 -42.60 11.95 -13.03
CA ARG A 101 -42.45 12.02 -14.48
C ARG A 101 -41.15 12.73 -14.89
N ASP A 102 -40.83 13.84 -14.24
CA ASP A 102 -39.64 14.63 -14.54
C ASP A 102 -38.34 13.90 -14.14
N VAL A 103 -38.32 13.22 -12.98
CA VAL A 103 -37.22 12.37 -12.54
C VAL A 103 -37.01 11.21 -13.53
N HIS A 104 -38.07 10.52 -13.95
CA HIS A 104 -37.97 9.46 -14.95
C HIS A 104 -37.41 9.98 -16.28
N ARG A 105 -37.89 11.14 -16.75
CA ARG A 105 -37.37 11.78 -17.97
C ARG A 105 -35.89 12.13 -17.83
N ALA A 106 -35.47 12.66 -16.69
CA ALA A 106 -34.07 12.95 -16.42
C ALA A 106 -33.21 11.68 -16.37
N ASN A 107 -33.71 10.61 -15.76
CA ASN A 107 -33.03 9.31 -15.68
C ASN A 107 -32.86 8.67 -17.05
N ARG A 108 -33.91 8.70 -17.89
CA ARG A 108 -33.84 8.21 -19.27
C ARG A 108 -32.73 8.91 -20.04
N LYS A 109 -32.69 10.26 -20.01
CA LYS A 109 -31.63 11.05 -20.66
C LYS A 109 -30.23 10.74 -20.14
N ARG A 110 -30.07 10.52 -18.82
CA ARG A 110 -28.78 10.12 -18.23
C ARG A 110 -28.36 8.74 -18.73
N ARG A 111 -29.26 7.76 -18.74
CA ARG A 111 -28.99 6.41 -19.26
C ARG A 111 -28.64 6.46 -20.74
N GLU A 112 -29.39 7.21 -21.55
CA GLU A 112 -29.09 7.40 -22.98
C GLU A 112 -27.71 8.03 -23.19
N TYR A 113 -27.32 9.05 -22.42
CA TYR A 113 -25.99 9.66 -22.50
C TYR A 113 -24.88 8.67 -22.13
N VAL A 114 -25.07 7.89 -21.06
CA VAL A 114 -24.12 6.86 -20.62
C VAL A 114 -24.05 5.71 -21.63
N ALA A 115 -25.18 5.27 -22.18
CA ALA A 115 -25.25 4.24 -23.22
C ALA A 115 -24.58 4.72 -24.52
N ALA A 116 -24.83 5.97 -24.94
CA ALA A 116 -24.16 6.59 -26.09
C ALA A 116 -22.64 6.72 -25.87
N PHE A 117 -22.20 6.91 -24.62
CA PHE A 117 -20.79 6.91 -24.24
C PHE A 117 -20.18 5.51 -24.21
N LEU A 118 -20.95 4.48 -23.81
CA LEU A 118 -20.45 3.12 -23.60
C LEU A 118 -20.48 2.26 -24.87
N THR A 119 -21.56 2.22 -25.66
CA THR A 119 -21.58 1.38 -26.88
C THR A 119 -22.80 1.59 -27.80
N ARG A 120 -22.48 1.49 -29.09
CA ARG A 120 -23.34 1.29 -30.26
C ARG A 120 -24.00 -0.10 -30.26
N THR A 121 -24.77 -0.48 -29.23
CA THR A 121 -25.45 -1.79 -29.18
C THR A 121 -26.79 -1.77 -28.44
N SER A 122 -27.81 -2.25 -29.17
CA SER A 122 -29.09 -2.85 -28.75
C SER A 122 -29.99 -2.10 -27.76
N ASN A 123 -31.08 -1.57 -28.34
CA ASN A 123 -32.32 -1.22 -27.67
C ASN A 123 -32.90 -2.44 -26.93
N VAL A 124 -33.26 -2.23 -25.67
CA VAL A 124 -34.21 -3.09 -24.95
C VAL A 124 -35.38 -2.19 -24.57
N ASP A 125 -36.53 -2.48 -25.19
CA ASP A 125 -37.82 -1.89 -24.85
C ASP A 125 -38.29 -2.43 -23.50
N GLU A 126 -38.49 -1.55 -22.53
CA GLU A 126 -39.27 -1.86 -21.33
C GLU A 126 -40.73 -1.44 -21.57
N MET A 127 -41.54 -2.45 -21.88
CA MET A 127 -42.99 -2.42 -21.79
C MET A 127 -43.38 -2.53 -20.31
N SER A 128 -44.23 -1.63 -19.83
CA SER A 128 -44.98 -1.85 -18.59
C SER A 128 -46.42 -1.41 -18.81
N SER A 129 -47.29 -2.40 -18.90
CA SER A 129 -48.73 -2.29 -18.98
C SER A 129 -49.28 -1.79 -17.64
N GLU A 130 -50.04 -0.71 -17.68
CA GLU A 130 -50.83 -0.22 -16.54
C GLU A 130 -52.16 -0.97 -16.51
N ASN A 131 -52.36 -1.84 -15.53
CA ASN A 131 -53.69 -2.29 -15.14
C ASN A 131 -54.12 -1.48 -13.91
N ALA A 132 -55.02 -0.53 -14.14
CA ALA A 132 -55.70 0.22 -13.09
C ALA A 132 -56.76 -0.68 -12.46
N HIS A 133 -56.54 -1.08 -11.21
CA HIS A 133 -57.59 -1.59 -10.33
C HIS A 133 -57.83 -0.53 -9.26
N GLU A 134 -59.00 0.11 -9.34
CA GLU A 134 -59.48 1.09 -8.38
C GLU A 134 -59.75 0.41 -7.02
N CYS A 135 -59.05 0.84 -5.96
CA CYS A 135 -59.59 0.86 -4.59
C CYS A 135 -58.69 1.67 -3.64
N GLU A 136 -59.35 2.42 -2.74
CA GLU A 136 -58.88 3.15 -1.55
C GLU A 136 -57.81 4.25 -1.74
N ASP A 137 -58.28 5.50 -1.83
CA ASP A 137 -57.48 6.73 -2.01
C ASP A 137 -56.24 6.87 -1.09
N SER A 138 -56.26 6.32 0.12
CA SER A 138 -55.11 6.37 1.04
C SER A 138 -53.98 5.42 0.63
N ASP A 139 -54.32 4.22 0.16
CA ASP A 139 -53.34 3.25 -0.35
C ASP A 139 -52.71 3.74 -1.65
N ASN A 140 -53.48 4.49 -2.44
CA ASN A 140 -52.97 5.11 -3.66
C ASN A 140 -51.87 6.15 -3.36
N LEU A 141 -52.03 6.97 -2.32
CA LEU A 141 -51.01 7.95 -1.91
C LEU A 141 -49.71 7.29 -1.46
N VAL A 142 -49.80 6.23 -0.66
CA VAL A 142 -48.63 5.48 -0.19
C VAL A 142 -47.90 4.81 -1.37
N LYS A 143 -48.65 4.23 -2.31
CA LYS A 143 -48.09 3.68 -3.56
C LYS A 143 -47.41 4.75 -4.40
N LEU A 144 -48.01 5.93 -4.51
CA LEU A 144 -47.43 7.04 -5.26
C LEU A 144 -46.14 7.55 -4.60
N LEU A 145 -46.11 7.66 -3.27
CA LEU A 145 -44.92 8.00 -2.50
C LEU A 145 -43.80 6.96 -2.70
N LEU A 146 -44.15 5.68 -2.76
CA LEU A 146 -43.19 4.61 -3.05
C LEU A 146 -42.62 4.72 -4.47
N LYS A 147 -43.47 4.98 -5.48
CA LYS A 147 -43.05 5.23 -6.87
C LYS A 147 -42.08 6.40 -6.97
N TRP A 148 -42.30 7.47 -6.20
CA TRP A 148 -41.38 8.59 -6.11
C TRP A 148 -40.02 8.18 -5.52
N CYS A 149 -40.00 7.46 -4.40
CA CYS A 149 -38.76 6.93 -3.82
C CYS A 149 -37.99 6.06 -4.84
N GLN A 150 -38.69 5.19 -5.55
CA GLN A 150 -38.14 4.34 -6.60
C GLN A 150 -37.53 5.15 -7.75
N ALA A 151 -38.27 6.14 -8.26
CA ALA A 151 -37.80 7.00 -9.34
C ALA A 151 -36.51 7.73 -8.96
N VAL A 152 -36.46 8.32 -7.76
CA VAL A 152 -35.28 9.05 -7.28
C VAL A 152 -34.10 8.12 -6.96
N CYS A 153 -34.31 7.04 -6.21
CA CYS A 153 -33.23 6.11 -5.85
C CYS A 153 -32.65 5.37 -7.07
N SER A 154 -33.47 5.11 -8.10
CA SER A 154 -33.00 4.51 -9.35
C SER A 154 -31.95 5.37 -10.07
N CYS A 155 -31.88 6.68 -9.80
CA CYS A 155 -30.82 7.57 -10.30
C CYS A 155 -29.42 7.10 -9.89
N PHE A 156 -29.34 6.40 -8.76
CA PHE A 156 -28.09 5.98 -8.12
C PHE A 156 -27.86 4.46 -8.20
N GLY A 157 -28.72 3.72 -8.91
CA GLY A 157 -28.68 2.26 -8.97
C GLY A 157 -29.18 1.57 -7.69
N TYR A 158 -29.97 2.28 -6.87
CA TYR A 158 -30.53 1.74 -5.63
C TYR A 158 -32.01 1.41 -5.82
N PHE A 159 -32.41 0.17 -5.50
CA PHE A 159 -33.78 -0.31 -5.66
C PHE A 159 -34.53 -0.28 -4.33
N VAL A 160 -35.74 0.29 -4.36
CA VAL A 160 -36.63 0.44 -3.20
C VAL A 160 -37.91 -0.36 -3.46
N GLU A 161 -38.19 -1.36 -2.65
CA GLU A 161 -39.37 -2.23 -2.81
C GLU A 161 -40.48 -1.93 -1.81
N ASN A 162 -40.12 -1.44 -0.62
CA ASN A 162 -41.05 -1.23 0.50
C ASN A 162 -40.55 -0.14 1.45
N PHE A 163 -41.35 0.24 2.45
CA PHE A 163 -40.99 1.21 3.50
C PHE A 163 -40.34 0.57 4.73
N THR A 164 -39.89 -0.69 4.65
CA THR A 164 -39.29 -1.43 5.77
C THR A 164 -37.85 -1.79 5.45
N THR A 165 -37.61 -2.94 4.83
CA THR A 165 -36.26 -3.47 4.56
C THR A 165 -35.46 -2.61 3.58
N SER A 166 -36.12 -1.89 2.68
CA SER A 166 -35.45 -0.97 1.73
C SER A 166 -34.99 0.35 2.35
N PHE A 167 -35.46 0.68 3.54
CA PHE A 167 -35.05 1.88 4.29
C PHE A 167 -34.21 1.52 5.52
N ALA A 168 -34.10 0.24 5.87
CA ALA A 168 -33.40 -0.23 7.06
C ALA A 168 -31.91 0.16 7.07
N ASP A 169 -31.26 0.12 5.90
CA ASP A 169 -29.83 0.42 5.73
C ASP A 169 -29.49 1.93 5.78
N GLY A 170 -30.50 2.79 5.91
CA GLY A 170 -30.37 4.25 5.96
C GLY A 170 -29.98 4.92 4.64
N LYS A 171 -29.63 4.16 3.59
CA LYS A 171 -29.17 4.72 2.31
C LYS A 171 -30.27 5.38 1.53
N ALA A 172 -31.46 4.79 1.49
CA ALA A 172 -32.59 5.33 0.74
C ALA A 172 -32.89 6.79 1.15
N LEU A 173 -32.97 7.06 2.46
CA LEU A 173 -33.17 8.42 2.99
C LEU A 173 -32.04 9.36 2.59
N CYS A 174 -30.78 8.91 2.74
CA CYS A 174 -29.61 9.68 2.33
C CYS A 174 -29.62 10.02 0.83
N LEU A 175 -30.01 9.09 -0.03
CA LEU A 175 -30.06 9.29 -1.48
C LEU A 175 -31.17 10.25 -1.90
N LEU A 176 -32.34 10.16 -1.26
CA LEU A 176 -33.43 11.12 -1.47
C LEU A 176 -32.96 12.55 -1.14
N MET A 177 -32.32 12.73 0.01
CA MET A 177 -31.79 14.03 0.42
C MET A 177 -30.68 14.53 -0.50
N HIS A 178 -29.75 13.65 -0.89
CA HIS A 178 -28.65 13.99 -1.78
C HIS A 178 -29.14 14.46 -3.16
N TYR A 179 -30.22 13.86 -3.67
CA TYR A 179 -30.78 14.20 -4.98
C TYR A 179 -31.25 15.67 -5.04
N TYR A 180 -32.01 16.11 -4.02
CA TYR A 180 -32.56 17.47 -3.99
C TYR A 180 -31.59 18.48 -3.36
N HIS A 181 -30.86 18.10 -2.31
CA HIS A 181 -29.94 18.97 -1.57
C HIS A 181 -28.53 18.36 -1.45
N PRO A 182 -27.76 18.29 -2.55
CA PRO A 182 -26.39 17.75 -2.51
C PRO A 182 -25.42 18.58 -1.64
N GLY A 183 -25.79 19.80 -1.26
CA GLY A 183 -25.04 20.64 -0.32
C GLY A 183 -25.22 20.24 1.14
N ILE A 184 -26.36 19.65 1.51
CA ILE A 184 -26.65 19.20 2.88
C ILE A 184 -26.09 17.80 3.11
N LEU A 185 -26.22 16.94 2.10
CA LEU A 185 -25.68 15.59 2.14
C LEU A 185 -25.01 15.25 0.80
N ARG A 186 -23.70 15.02 0.86
CA ARG A 186 -22.90 14.64 -0.31
C ARG A 186 -22.91 13.12 -0.49
N LYS A 187 -22.78 12.66 -1.74
CA LYS A 187 -22.79 11.23 -2.04
C LYS A 187 -21.61 10.50 -1.40
N GLU A 188 -20.47 11.18 -1.31
CA GLU A 188 -19.23 10.63 -0.76
C GLU A 188 -19.29 10.41 0.76
N GLU A 189 -20.26 11.02 1.45
CA GLU A 189 -20.49 10.80 2.88
C GLU A 189 -21.27 9.50 3.15
N ILE A 190 -21.98 8.96 2.16
CA ILE A 190 -22.83 7.77 2.31
C ILE A 190 -21.94 6.52 2.34
N LEU A 191 -21.95 5.80 3.46
CA LEU A 191 -21.10 4.64 3.67
C LEU A 191 -21.67 3.39 2.98
N PRO A 192 -20.79 2.44 2.57
CA PRO A 192 -21.24 1.17 2.02
C PRO A 192 -21.95 0.34 3.09
N THR A 193 -22.99 -0.37 2.67
CA THR A 193 -23.89 -1.15 3.54
C THR A 193 -23.89 -2.62 3.16
N THR A 194 -24.68 -3.43 3.87
CA THR A 194 -24.73 -4.87 3.67
C THR A 194 -25.08 -5.25 2.22
N ARG A 195 -25.83 -4.38 1.53
CA ARG A 195 -26.22 -4.55 0.12
C ARG A 195 -25.06 -4.40 -0.89
N ASP A 196 -23.95 -3.76 -0.51
CA ASP A 196 -22.79 -3.60 -1.39
C ASP A 196 -21.71 -4.65 -1.16
N LEU A 197 -21.89 -5.53 -0.16
CA LEU A 197 -20.96 -6.62 0.07
C LEU A 197 -20.93 -7.52 -1.17
N PRO A 198 -19.74 -7.91 -1.66
CA PRO A 198 -19.63 -8.84 -2.76
C PRO A 198 -20.29 -10.18 -2.40
N ASN A 199 -21.27 -10.61 -3.20
CA ASN A 199 -21.90 -11.92 -3.08
C ASN A 199 -20.88 -13.03 -3.41
N PHE A 200 -20.09 -13.46 -2.43
CA PHE A 200 -19.14 -14.56 -2.58
C PHE A 200 -19.82 -15.95 -2.56
N PHE A 201 -21.10 -16.03 -2.20
CA PHE A 201 -21.84 -17.30 -2.07
C PHE A 201 -22.32 -17.90 -3.40
N SER A 202 -22.06 -17.28 -4.55
CA SER A 202 -22.47 -17.82 -5.85
C SER A 202 -21.47 -18.81 -6.46
N THR A 203 -20.45 -19.25 -5.72
CA THR A 203 -19.50 -20.27 -6.19
C THR A 203 -19.32 -21.35 -5.14
N GLU A 204 -20.35 -22.18 -4.97
CA GLU A 204 -20.16 -23.53 -4.44
C GLU A 204 -19.21 -24.27 -5.38
N ASN A 205 -17.95 -24.37 -5.00
CA ASN A 205 -17.08 -25.46 -5.40
C ASN A 205 -15.99 -25.64 -4.33
N GLN A 206 -16.27 -26.59 -3.44
CA GLN A 206 -15.38 -27.37 -2.59
C GLN A 206 -13.90 -26.98 -2.66
N ARG A 207 -13.34 -26.43 -1.55
CA ARG A 207 -11.96 -26.70 -1.11
C ARG A 207 -11.61 -26.11 0.28
N GLU A 208 -11.22 -27.03 1.16
CA GLU A 208 -10.25 -26.91 2.26
C GLU A 208 -10.66 -26.11 3.52
N HIS A 209 -11.14 -26.88 4.52
CA HIS A 209 -11.61 -26.53 5.87
C HIS A 209 -10.70 -25.68 6.78
N GLU A 210 -9.51 -25.25 6.35
CA GLU A 210 -8.64 -24.37 7.16
C GLU A 210 -8.62 -22.91 6.65
N LYS A 211 -8.96 -22.67 5.37
CA LYS A 211 -9.13 -21.31 4.83
C LYS A 211 -10.53 -20.76 5.09
N GLU A 212 -11.51 -21.63 5.32
CA GLU A 212 -12.90 -21.28 5.64
C GLU A 212 -13.03 -20.56 6.99
N ALA A 213 -12.27 -20.94 8.02
CA ALA A 213 -12.36 -20.28 9.34
C ALA A 213 -11.81 -18.84 9.34
N VAL A 214 -10.68 -18.62 8.64
CA VAL A 214 -10.10 -17.27 8.50
C VAL A 214 -10.97 -16.42 7.56
N ALA A 215 -11.51 -17.00 6.48
CA ALA A 215 -12.44 -16.31 5.60
C ALA A 215 -13.78 -15.98 6.28
N HIS A 216 -14.32 -16.86 7.13
CA HIS A 216 -15.51 -16.59 7.94
C HIS A 216 -15.28 -15.48 8.95
N ASN A 217 -14.14 -15.47 9.67
CA ASN A 217 -13.82 -14.38 10.60
C ASN A 217 -13.70 -13.02 9.89
N ILE A 218 -13.09 -12.99 8.70
CA ILE A 218 -13.00 -11.76 7.89
C ILE A 218 -14.38 -11.35 7.36
N PHE A 219 -15.24 -12.30 7.00
CA PHE A 219 -16.61 -12.04 6.55
C PHE A 219 -17.47 -11.47 7.67
N ASP A 220 -17.41 -12.05 8.87
CA ASP A 220 -18.14 -11.60 10.04
C ASP A 220 -17.70 -10.18 10.43
N GLU A 221 -16.39 -9.89 10.37
CA GLU A 221 -15.88 -8.53 10.60
C GLU A 221 -16.36 -7.53 9.52
N GLN A 222 -16.41 -7.94 8.24
CA GLN A 222 -16.91 -7.10 7.15
C GLN A 222 -18.43 -6.85 7.26
N TYR A 223 -19.19 -7.88 7.65
CA TYR A 223 -20.64 -7.79 7.85
C TYR A 223 -20.98 -6.89 9.04
N GLU A 224 -20.30 -7.06 10.18
CA GLU A 224 -20.46 -6.18 11.35
C GLU A 224 -20.07 -4.73 11.04
N ASN A 225 -19.00 -4.52 10.25
CA ASN A 225 -18.64 -3.18 9.80
C ASN A 225 -19.71 -2.57 8.88
N ALA A 226 -20.31 -3.38 7.99
CA ALA A 226 -21.41 -2.95 7.13
C ALA A 226 -22.66 -2.59 7.94
N LEU A 227 -23.03 -3.36 8.96
CA LEU A 227 -24.11 -3.02 9.89
C LEU A 227 -23.83 -1.73 10.67
N GLN A 228 -22.58 -1.54 11.11
CA GLN A 228 -22.19 -0.30 11.79
C GLN A 228 -22.27 0.90 10.83
N ASN A 229 -21.98 0.71 9.55
CA ASN A 229 -22.14 1.73 8.52
C ASN A 229 -23.61 2.05 8.26
N GLU A 230 -24.51 1.06 8.27
CA GLU A 230 -25.96 1.28 8.20
C GLU A 230 -26.46 2.15 9.35
N ARG A 231 -26.05 1.84 10.59
CA ARG A 231 -26.40 2.68 11.76
C ARG A 231 -25.90 4.10 11.61
N ARG A 232 -24.67 4.29 11.09
CA ARG A 232 -24.11 5.62 10.82
C ARG A 232 -24.90 6.35 9.74
N ASN A 233 -25.28 5.68 8.66
CA ASN A 233 -26.11 6.25 7.60
C ASN A 233 -27.49 6.65 8.13
N SER A 234 -28.14 5.80 8.91
CA SER A 234 -29.45 6.07 9.54
C SER A 234 -29.37 7.26 10.51
N ALA A 235 -28.37 7.28 11.40
CA ALA A 235 -28.13 8.41 12.30
C ALA A 235 -27.82 9.72 11.56
N MET A 236 -27.05 9.63 10.48
CA MET A 236 -26.74 10.77 9.61
C MET A 236 -27.99 11.29 8.93
N ALA A 237 -28.82 10.42 8.33
CA ALA A 237 -30.09 10.80 7.73
C ALA A 237 -30.97 11.56 8.75
N ASN A 238 -31.14 11.02 9.95
CA ASN A 238 -31.92 11.66 11.02
C ASN A 238 -31.37 13.05 11.38
N LYS A 239 -30.06 13.19 11.50
CA LYS A 239 -29.42 14.48 11.77
C LYS A 239 -29.67 15.47 10.63
N ARG A 240 -29.46 15.07 9.37
CA ARG A 240 -29.62 15.96 8.23
C ARG A 240 -31.09 16.35 7.98
N MET A 241 -32.03 15.45 8.26
CA MET A 241 -33.47 15.77 8.25
C MET A 241 -33.81 16.81 9.32
N SER A 242 -33.19 16.73 10.50
CA SER A 242 -33.31 17.77 11.53
C SER A 242 -32.74 19.10 11.06
N ASP A 243 -31.59 19.11 10.37
CA ASP A 243 -30.97 20.32 9.84
C ASP A 243 -31.83 21.00 8.75
N LEU A 244 -32.57 20.21 7.95
CA LEU A 244 -33.52 20.71 6.95
C LEU A 244 -34.73 21.45 7.56
N GLY A 245 -35.10 21.08 8.78
CA GLY A 245 -36.32 21.55 9.46
C GLY A 245 -37.60 20.98 8.83
N GLY A 246 -38.71 21.04 9.57
CA GLY A 246 -40.04 20.64 9.07
C GLY A 246 -40.31 19.13 9.04
N VAL A 247 -39.29 18.28 9.23
CA VAL A 247 -39.45 16.82 9.39
C VAL A 247 -39.37 16.46 10.88
N PRO A 248 -40.41 15.85 11.47
CA PRO A 248 -40.37 15.47 12.88
C PRO A 248 -39.31 14.37 13.13
N GLY A 249 -38.60 14.43 14.26
CA GLY A 249 -37.61 13.41 14.65
C GLY A 249 -38.27 12.12 15.17
N MET A 250 -38.87 11.33 14.27
CA MET A 250 -39.71 10.18 14.61
C MET A 250 -38.98 8.83 14.48
N LEU A 251 -37.90 8.79 13.71
CA LEU A 251 -37.22 7.53 13.39
C LEU A 251 -36.12 7.24 14.41
N ALA A 252 -36.10 5.99 14.89
CA ALA A 252 -34.95 5.44 15.59
C ALA A 252 -33.78 5.22 14.62
N VAL A 253 -32.58 5.00 15.16
CA VAL A 253 -31.46 4.49 14.36
C VAL A 253 -31.76 3.05 13.98
N THR A 254 -31.76 2.76 12.69
CA THR A 254 -32.09 1.46 12.10
C THR A 254 -30.87 0.82 11.47
N ASP A 255 -30.94 -0.50 11.32
CA ASP A 255 -30.02 -1.32 10.54
C ASP A 255 -30.77 -2.54 9.99
N SER A 256 -30.09 -3.38 9.22
CA SER A 256 -30.68 -4.61 8.67
C SER A 256 -31.15 -5.61 9.74
N ALA A 257 -30.69 -5.47 10.99
CA ALA A 257 -31.16 -6.27 12.14
C ALA A 257 -32.38 -5.64 12.85
N ASN A 258 -32.49 -4.32 12.85
CA ASN A 258 -33.53 -3.51 13.49
C ASN A 258 -34.30 -2.74 12.42
N ILE A 259 -35.22 -3.46 11.79
CA ILE A 259 -36.03 -2.94 10.69
C ILE A 259 -36.96 -1.83 11.20
N PRO A 260 -37.08 -0.70 10.47
CA PRO A 260 -38.00 0.37 10.83
C PRO A 260 -39.46 -0.09 10.77
N GLU A 261 -40.29 0.49 11.65
CA GLU A 261 -41.74 0.36 11.53
C GLU A 261 -42.23 1.07 10.26
N GLU A 262 -42.95 0.34 9.41
CA GLU A 262 -43.44 0.81 8.11
C GLU A 262 -44.20 2.14 8.18
N LYS A 263 -45.16 2.24 9.12
CA LYS A 263 -46.02 3.42 9.28
C LYS A 263 -45.25 4.67 9.67
N SER A 264 -44.27 4.51 10.57
CA SER A 264 -43.37 5.59 10.98
C SER A 264 -42.47 6.03 9.82
N MET A 265 -42.00 5.09 9.00
CA MET A 265 -41.22 5.39 7.79
C MET A 265 -42.03 6.13 6.74
N ILE A 266 -43.24 5.68 6.42
CA ILE A 266 -44.15 6.35 5.47
C ILE A 266 -44.37 7.80 5.89
N LEU A 267 -44.68 8.04 7.17
CA LEU A 267 -44.91 9.38 7.67
C LEU A 267 -43.66 10.25 7.55
N CYS A 268 -42.51 9.75 7.97
CA CYS A 268 -41.25 10.47 7.86
C CYS A 268 -40.91 10.83 6.41
N VAL A 269 -41.03 9.85 5.50
CA VAL A 269 -40.78 10.06 4.07
C VAL A 269 -41.78 11.04 3.46
N ALA A 270 -43.04 11.05 3.90
CA ALA A 270 -44.03 12.02 3.43
C ALA A 270 -43.65 13.47 3.80
N TYR A 271 -43.28 13.71 5.07
CA TYR A 271 -42.78 15.03 5.50
C TYR A 271 -41.50 15.42 4.77
N LEU A 272 -40.57 14.47 4.62
CA LEU A 272 -39.33 14.69 3.89
C LEU A 272 -39.63 15.06 2.42
N CYS A 273 -40.51 14.32 1.76
CA CYS A 273 -40.91 14.55 0.38
C CYS A 273 -41.45 15.97 0.19
N SER A 274 -42.41 16.38 1.03
CA SER A 274 -42.97 17.74 1.02
C SER A 274 -41.88 18.81 1.16
N ARG A 275 -40.98 18.64 2.12
CA ARG A 275 -39.90 19.60 2.38
C ARG A 275 -38.87 19.68 1.24
N LEU A 276 -38.49 18.53 0.67
CA LEU A 276 -37.54 18.47 -0.45
C LEU A 276 -38.15 19.08 -1.72
N MET A 277 -39.44 18.86 -1.96
CA MET A 277 -40.13 19.35 -3.15
C MET A 277 -40.41 20.85 -3.10
N GLU A 278 -40.62 21.43 -1.91
CA GLU A 278 -40.87 22.87 -1.75
C GLU A 278 -39.77 23.74 -2.37
N SER A 279 -38.51 23.31 -2.30
CA SER A 279 -37.33 24.06 -2.78
C SER A 279 -36.62 23.46 -3.99
N SER A 280 -37.18 22.38 -4.56
CA SER A 280 -36.49 21.59 -5.60
C SER A 280 -36.17 22.41 -6.86
N LYS A 281 -37.12 23.21 -7.34
CA LYS A 281 -36.97 24.02 -8.58
C LYS A 281 -35.86 25.06 -8.45
N GLU A 282 -35.78 25.75 -7.32
CA GLU A 282 -34.78 26.79 -7.07
C GLU A 282 -33.39 26.19 -6.94
N ILE A 283 -33.29 25.04 -6.28
CA ILE A 283 -32.03 24.33 -6.11
C ILE A 283 -31.54 23.81 -7.46
N PHE A 284 -32.41 23.18 -8.26
CA PHE A 284 -32.03 22.72 -9.59
C PHE A 284 -31.64 23.86 -10.52
N ALA A 285 -32.36 24.99 -10.52
CA ALA A 285 -31.98 26.17 -11.28
C ALA A 285 -30.59 26.68 -10.85
N THR A 286 -30.33 26.75 -9.55
CA THR A 286 -29.03 27.14 -8.99
C THR A 286 -27.93 26.17 -9.43
N MET A 287 -28.17 24.87 -9.36
CA MET A 287 -27.21 23.85 -9.80
C MET A 287 -26.89 23.95 -11.29
N VAL A 288 -27.89 24.23 -12.14
CA VAL A 288 -27.68 24.45 -13.57
C VAL A 288 -26.80 25.67 -13.81
N ILE A 289 -27.10 26.81 -13.16
CA ILE A 289 -26.30 28.04 -13.27
C ILE A 289 -24.86 27.79 -12.80
N GLN A 290 -24.69 27.18 -11.63
CA GLN A 290 -23.37 26.84 -11.08
C GLN A 290 -22.59 25.92 -12.01
N ARG A 291 -23.23 24.89 -12.60
CA ARG A 291 -22.59 23.97 -13.53
C ARG A 291 -22.14 24.69 -14.81
N CYS A 292 -23.00 25.53 -15.39
CA CYS A 292 -22.67 26.34 -16.57
C CYS A 292 -21.51 27.29 -16.28
N TYR A 293 -21.53 27.98 -15.14
CA TYR A 293 -20.46 28.89 -14.73
C TYR A 293 -19.13 28.16 -14.51
N ARG A 294 -19.13 27.02 -13.80
CA ARG A 294 -17.92 26.20 -13.60
C ARG A 294 -17.36 25.68 -14.92
N ARG A 295 -18.21 25.29 -15.87
CA ARG A 295 -17.78 24.88 -17.23
C ARG A 295 -17.13 26.04 -17.97
N TYR A 296 -17.74 27.22 -17.94
CA TYR A 296 -17.20 28.44 -18.54
C TYR A 296 -15.83 28.81 -17.92
N GLN A 297 -15.72 28.81 -16.59
CA GLN A 297 -14.46 29.06 -15.88
C GLN A 297 -13.38 28.04 -16.26
N SER A 298 -13.71 26.75 -16.31
CA SER A 298 -12.78 25.69 -16.72
C SER A 298 -12.27 25.89 -18.15
N MET A 299 -13.15 26.32 -19.06
CA MET A 299 -12.79 26.65 -20.45
C MET A 299 -11.80 27.81 -20.52
N ILE A 300 -12.09 28.93 -19.84
CA ILE A 300 -11.18 30.09 -19.79
C ILE A 300 -9.81 29.70 -19.21
N LEU A 301 -9.79 28.95 -18.10
CA LEU A 301 -8.53 28.49 -17.50
C LEU A 301 -7.74 27.59 -18.45
N THR A 302 -8.42 26.73 -19.20
CA THR A 302 -7.79 25.87 -20.20
C THR A 302 -7.20 26.69 -21.34
N GLU A 303 -7.90 27.70 -21.85
CA GLU A 303 -7.35 28.61 -22.87
C GLU A 303 -6.12 29.36 -22.36
N ARG A 304 -6.17 29.90 -21.14
CA ARG A 304 -5.01 30.54 -20.51
C ARG A 304 -3.83 29.58 -20.39
N LYS A 305 -4.05 28.35 -19.94
CA LYS A 305 -3.02 27.31 -19.88
C LYS A 305 -2.44 26.99 -21.25
N LYS A 306 -3.27 26.92 -22.30
CA LYS A 306 -2.82 26.72 -23.69
C LYS A 306 -1.94 27.87 -24.17
N LEU A 307 -2.33 29.13 -23.91
CA LEU A 307 -1.53 30.30 -24.25
C LEU A 307 -0.16 30.29 -23.54
N SER A 308 -0.14 30.05 -22.23
CA SER A 308 1.10 29.92 -21.46
C SER A 308 1.98 28.78 -21.98
N ALA A 309 1.39 27.62 -22.26
CA ALA A 309 2.10 26.48 -22.85
C ALA A 309 2.67 26.82 -24.23
N SER A 310 1.94 27.58 -25.06
CA SER A 310 2.43 28.05 -26.36
C SER A 310 3.66 28.94 -26.23
N VAL A 311 3.66 29.88 -25.26
CA VAL A 311 4.82 30.74 -24.97
C VAL A 311 6.02 29.89 -24.54
N ILE A 312 5.84 28.98 -23.58
CA ILE A 312 6.90 28.08 -23.11
C ILE A 312 7.45 27.23 -24.28
N PHE A 313 6.56 26.67 -25.11
CA PHE A 313 6.94 25.85 -26.25
C PHE A 313 7.71 26.66 -27.30
N SER A 314 7.27 27.88 -27.60
CA SER A 314 7.96 28.78 -28.55
C SER A 314 9.36 29.16 -28.05
N PHE A 315 9.49 29.45 -26.76
CA PHE A 315 10.77 29.73 -26.11
C PHE A 315 11.70 28.52 -26.14
N TRP A 316 11.19 27.33 -25.79
CA TRP A 316 11.94 26.08 -25.87
C TRP A 316 12.38 25.79 -27.31
N LYS A 317 11.49 25.90 -28.29
CA LYS A 317 11.79 25.65 -29.71
C LYS A 317 12.92 26.55 -30.21
N SER A 318 12.94 27.81 -29.80
CA SER A 318 13.97 28.79 -30.17
C SER A 318 15.31 28.53 -29.47
N ASN A 319 15.29 28.10 -28.20
CA ASN A 319 16.50 27.95 -27.38
C ASN A 319 17.05 26.52 -27.28
N LYS A 320 16.35 25.50 -27.79
CA LYS A 320 16.77 24.09 -27.67
C LYS A 320 18.17 23.83 -28.21
N LYS A 321 18.54 24.46 -29.33
CA LYS A 321 19.88 24.29 -29.93
C LYS A 321 20.97 24.80 -28.98
N ARG A 322 20.81 26.00 -28.42
CA ARG A 322 21.75 26.58 -27.44
C ARG A 322 21.85 25.74 -26.18
N TYR A 323 20.72 25.20 -25.71
CA TYR A 323 20.71 24.27 -24.57
C TYR A 323 21.55 23.02 -24.85
N PHE A 324 21.32 22.33 -25.97
CA PHE A 324 22.09 21.13 -26.34
C PHE A 324 23.57 21.43 -26.61
N GLU A 325 23.90 22.58 -27.21
CA GLU A 325 25.29 23.02 -27.37
C GLU A 325 26.00 23.26 -26.03
N CYS A 326 25.32 23.92 -25.09
CA CYS A 326 25.83 24.11 -23.73
C CYS A 326 26.08 22.76 -23.04
N GLN A 327 25.14 21.82 -23.15
CA GLN A 327 25.30 20.48 -22.60
C GLN A 327 26.46 19.71 -23.25
N LYS A 328 26.60 19.78 -24.59
CA LYS A 328 27.72 19.18 -25.31
C LYS A 328 29.06 19.75 -24.81
N ARG A 329 29.16 21.06 -24.57
CA ARG A 329 30.38 21.68 -24.03
C ARG A 329 30.73 21.16 -22.64
N LYS A 330 29.74 21.04 -21.74
CA LYS A 330 29.95 20.45 -20.40
C LYS A 330 30.44 19.01 -20.47
N TYR A 331 29.81 18.19 -21.32
CA TYR A 331 30.24 16.81 -21.52
C TYR A 331 31.67 16.72 -22.06
N LEU A 332 31.99 17.51 -23.09
CA LEU A 332 33.34 17.55 -23.67
C LEU A 332 34.39 18.01 -22.66
N SER A 333 34.09 18.98 -21.80
CA SER A 333 35.02 19.37 -20.72
C SER A 333 35.29 18.23 -19.75
N SER A 334 34.26 17.48 -19.35
CA SER A 334 34.42 16.32 -18.45
C SER A 334 35.22 15.19 -19.11
N VAL A 335 34.95 14.88 -20.38
CA VAL A 335 35.73 13.88 -21.14
C VAL A 335 37.19 14.27 -21.19
N ARG A 336 37.50 15.54 -21.49
CA ARG A 336 38.88 16.04 -21.55
C ARG A 336 39.62 15.90 -20.22
N VAL A 337 38.94 16.10 -19.09
CA VAL A 337 39.54 15.88 -17.75
C VAL A 337 39.92 14.41 -17.56
N ILE A 338 39.02 13.48 -17.92
CA ILE A 338 39.27 12.03 -17.81
C ILE A 338 40.39 11.61 -18.75
N GLU A 339 40.37 12.05 -20.01
CA GLU A 339 41.42 11.76 -20.99
C GLU A 339 42.79 12.22 -20.48
N ASN A 340 42.89 13.46 -19.99
CA ASN A 340 44.13 14.01 -19.44
C ASN A 340 44.64 13.19 -18.24
N PHE A 341 43.74 12.78 -17.33
CA PHE A 341 44.10 11.92 -16.20
C PHE A 341 44.65 10.56 -16.67
N LEU A 342 43.98 9.92 -17.62
CA LEU A 342 44.39 8.63 -18.18
C LEU A 342 45.76 8.75 -18.89
N PHE A 343 45.97 9.80 -19.68
CA PHE A 343 47.25 10.06 -20.33
C PHE A 343 48.37 10.28 -19.32
N ALA A 344 48.13 11.07 -18.27
CA ALA A 344 49.10 11.30 -17.20
C ALA A 344 49.48 10.00 -16.49
N LYS A 345 48.50 9.18 -16.10
CA LYS A 345 48.73 7.89 -15.43
C LYS A 345 49.45 6.89 -16.33
N LYS A 346 49.13 6.85 -17.63
CA LYS A 346 49.83 6.03 -18.60
C LYS A 346 51.31 6.42 -18.74
N LYS A 347 51.61 7.72 -18.72
CA LYS A 347 52.99 8.24 -18.76
C LYS A 347 53.76 7.87 -17.49
N GLU A 348 53.13 8.04 -16.32
CA GLU A 348 53.70 7.65 -15.02
C GLU A 348 54.01 6.15 -14.97
N LEU A 349 53.09 5.30 -15.44
CA LEU A 349 53.28 3.85 -15.48
C LEU A 349 54.45 3.44 -16.38
N LYS A 350 54.59 4.05 -17.56
CA LYS A 350 55.74 3.82 -18.45
C LYS A 350 57.06 4.20 -17.78
N LEU A 351 57.11 5.34 -17.10
CA LEU A 351 58.30 5.78 -16.37
C LEU A 351 58.66 4.79 -15.25
N MET A 352 57.67 4.36 -14.46
CA MET A 352 57.85 3.38 -13.40
C MET A 352 58.36 2.03 -13.93
N GLN A 353 57.85 1.58 -15.07
CA GLN A 353 58.33 0.36 -15.73
C GLN A 353 59.80 0.51 -16.17
N ALA A 354 60.17 1.65 -16.76
CA ALA A 354 61.55 1.92 -17.17
C ALA A 354 62.51 1.94 -15.96
N LEU A 355 62.13 2.62 -14.88
CA LEU A 355 62.92 2.66 -13.63
C LEU A 355 63.06 1.28 -12.98
N ARG A 356 62.01 0.45 -13.01
CA ARG A 356 62.06 -0.94 -12.51
C ARG A 356 63.04 -1.78 -13.32
N LEU A 357 62.99 -1.69 -14.66
CA LEU A 357 63.93 -2.39 -15.53
C LEU A 357 65.37 -1.96 -15.29
N GLU A 358 65.61 -0.66 -15.10
CA GLU A 358 66.93 -0.15 -14.78
C GLU A 358 67.42 -0.65 -13.41
N ARG A 359 66.54 -0.69 -12.40
CA ARG A 359 66.87 -1.27 -11.09
C ARG A 359 67.23 -2.75 -11.20
N ILE A 360 66.47 -3.53 -11.99
CA ILE A 360 66.78 -4.95 -12.25
C ILE A 360 68.16 -5.07 -12.89
N LYS A 361 68.45 -4.33 -13.97
CA LYS A 361 69.77 -4.34 -14.62
C LYS A 361 70.91 -3.99 -13.67
N ARG A 362 70.72 -2.97 -12.82
CA ARG A 362 71.70 -2.59 -11.78
C ARG A 362 71.90 -3.71 -10.76
N SER A 363 70.83 -4.37 -10.35
CA SER A 363 70.90 -5.50 -9.40
C SER A 363 71.58 -6.74 -10.01
N GLU A 364 71.32 -7.03 -11.29
CA GLU A 364 71.98 -8.10 -12.05
C GLU A 364 73.49 -7.82 -12.18
N ALA A 365 73.86 -6.60 -12.58
CA ALA A 365 75.25 -6.18 -12.65
C ALA A 365 75.96 -6.27 -11.29
N ALA A 366 75.28 -5.86 -10.21
CA ALA A 366 75.79 -5.99 -8.84
C ALA A 366 75.98 -7.46 -8.45
N CYS A 367 75.05 -8.36 -8.82
CA CYS A 367 75.18 -9.79 -8.59
C CYS A 367 76.40 -10.37 -9.31
N VAL A 368 76.62 -10.01 -10.59
CA VAL A 368 77.80 -10.42 -11.36
C VAL A 368 79.09 -9.96 -10.69
N LEU A 369 79.16 -8.68 -10.28
CA LEU A 369 80.32 -8.13 -9.57
C LEU A 369 80.56 -8.85 -8.23
N GLN A 370 79.51 -9.08 -7.44
CA GLN A 370 79.60 -9.81 -6.19
C GLN A 370 80.10 -11.25 -6.41
N CYS A 371 79.60 -11.95 -7.43
CA CYS A 371 80.06 -13.28 -7.81
C CYS A 371 81.54 -13.29 -8.22
N MET A 372 81.98 -12.33 -9.03
CA MET A 372 83.39 -12.17 -9.43
C MET A 372 84.31 -11.96 -8.23
N ILE A 373 83.95 -11.06 -7.31
CA ILE A 373 84.73 -10.77 -6.10
C ILE A 373 84.78 -11.99 -5.17
N ARG A 374 83.63 -12.65 -4.93
CA ARG A 374 83.57 -13.88 -4.14
C ARG A 374 84.47 -14.97 -4.73
N ARG A 375 84.45 -15.15 -6.06
CA ARG A 375 85.32 -16.10 -6.78
C ARG A 375 86.80 -15.73 -6.64
N TYR A 376 87.18 -14.46 -6.82
CA TYR A 376 88.56 -14.01 -6.67
C TYR A 376 89.08 -14.26 -5.24
N LYS A 377 88.30 -13.88 -4.22
CA LYS A 377 88.64 -14.11 -2.81
C LYS A 377 88.85 -15.60 -2.53
N SER A 378 87.93 -16.45 -2.99
CA SER A 378 88.03 -17.91 -2.84
C SER A 378 89.27 -18.48 -3.54
N ARG A 379 89.57 -18.03 -4.77
CA ARG A 379 90.75 -18.49 -5.53
C ARG A 379 92.06 -18.06 -4.86
N LYS A 380 92.13 -16.84 -4.33
CA LYS A 380 93.31 -16.34 -3.61
C LYS A 380 93.57 -17.16 -2.34
N CYS A 381 92.52 -17.47 -1.56
CA CYS A 381 92.63 -18.35 -0.40
C CYS A 381 93.10 -19.76 -0.79
N TYR A 382 92.54 -20.34 -1.86
CA TYR A 382 92.96 -21.66 -2.36
C TYR A 382 94.43 -21.67 -2.78
N LEU A 383 94.90 -20.67 -3.51
CA LEU A 383 96.30 -20.58 -3.95
C LEU A 383 97.27 -20.42 -2.77
N LEU A 384 96.90 -19.66 -1.73
CA LEU A 384 97.69 -19.55 -0.49
C LEU A 384 97.81 -20.90 0.21
N LEU A 385 96.70 -21.62 0.38
CA LEU A 385 96.68 -22.97 0.94
C LEU A 385 97.51 -23.96 0.11
N LEU A 386 97.42 -23.90 -1.22
CA LEU A 386 98.19 -24.75 -2.12
C LEU A 386 99.69 -24.48 -2.01
N ASN A 387 100.10 -23.21 -1.96
CA ASN A 387 101.50 -22.83 -1.79
C ASN A 387 102.06 -23.29 -0.45
N GLN A 388 101.28 -23.16 0.64
CA GLN A 388 101.66 -23.69 1.95
C GLN A 388 101.82 -25.21 1.91
N HIS A 389 100.91 -25.94 1.26
CA HIS A 389 101.02 -27.39 1.08
C HIS A 389 102.24 -27.79 0.24
N LEU A 390 102.54 -27.10 -0.86
CA LEU A 390 103.70 -27.37 -1.71
C LEU A 390 105.02 -27.05 -0.99
N ALA A 391 105.09 -25.94 -0.26
CA ALA A 391 106.24 -25.60 0.58
C ALA A 391 106.45 -26.67 1.67
N GLY A 392 105.37 -27.09 2.34
CA GLY A 392 105.39 -28.21 3.27
C GLY A 392 105.94 -29.49 2.63
N LYS A 393 105.48 -29.87 1.44
CA LYS A 393 106.03 -31.02 0.68
C LYS A 393 107.52 -30.85 0.36
N LYS A 394 107.97 -29.67 -0.09
CA LYS A 394 109.39 -29.40 -0.39
C LYS A 394 110.28 -29.49 0.85
N ILE A 395 109.83 -28.93 1.97
CA ILE A 395 110.55 -29.02 3.25
C ILE A 395 110.64 -30.49 3.68
N GLN A 396 109.54 -31.24 3.60
CA GLN A 396 109.51 -32.66 3.92
C GLN A 396 110.44 -33.48 3.02
N THR A 397 110.51 -33.23 1.70
CA THR A 397 111.41 -33.96 0.80
C THR A 397 112.89 -33.62 1.05
N HIS A 398 113.23 -32.35 1.26
CA HIS A 398 114.60 -31.95 1.60
C HIS A 398 115.04 -32.54 2.94
N PHE A 399 114.17 -32.52 3.95
CA PHE A 399 114.45 -33.10 5.25
C PHE A 399 114.66 -34.62 5.15
N ARG A 400 113.79 -35.33 4.42
CA ARG A 400 113.96 -36.77 4.14
C ARG A 400 115.28 -37.07 3.45
N ARG A 401 115.68 -36.25 2.46
CA ARG A 401 116.97 -36.39 1.75
C ARG A 401 118.18 -36.11 2.65
N TYR A 402 118.16 -35.01 3.41
CA TYR A 402 119.22 -34.67 4.35
C TYR A 402 119.41 -35.78 5.39
N SER A 403 118.32 -36.28 5.96
CA SER A 403 118.34 -37.39 6.91
C SER A 403 118.96 -38.65 6.30
N ALA A 404 118.57 -39.01 5.06
CA ALA A 404 119.15 -40.16 4.36
C ALA A 404 120.66 -39.98 4.07
N GLN A 405 121.08 -38.78 3.66
CA GLN A 405 122.48 -38.49 3.31
C GLN A 405 123.39 -38.45 4.55
N LYS A 406 122.90 -37.93 5.68
CA LYS A 406 123.59 -37.98 6.97
C LYS A 406 123.81 -39.42 7.42
N ASN A 407 122.78 -40.26 7.32
CA ASN A 407 122.86 -41.69 7.62
C ASN A 407 123.87 -42.41 6.68
N PHE A 408 123.87 -42.10 5.39
CA PHE A 408 124.82 -42.67 4.43
C PHE A 408 126.28 -42.26 4.72
N SER A 409 126.53 -40.99 5.04
CA SER A 409 127.87 -40.50 5.37
C SER A 409 128.42 -41.16 6.64
N LEU A 410 127.58 -41.33 7.66
CA LEU A 410 127.94 -42.09 8.87
C LEU A 410 128.37 -43.52 8.52
N HIS A 411 127.58 -44.22 7.69
CA HIS A 411 127.94 -45.55 7.21
C HIS A 411 129.25 -45.58 6.42
N LYS A 412 129.51 -44.58 5.55
CA LYS A 412 130.74 -44.51 4.76
C LYS A 412 131.98 -44.30 5.62
N GLN A 413 131.91 -43.45 6.64
CA GLN A 413 133.02 -43.24 7.58
C GLN A 413 133.34 -44.51 8.36
N GLN A 414 132.31 -45.22 8.84
CA GLN A 414 132.46 -46.53 9.49
C GLN A 414 133.14 -47.54 8.55
N PHE A 415 132.74 -47.58 7.28
CA PHE A 415 133.33 -48.48 6.29
C PHE A 415 134.79 -48.11 5.96
N HIS A 416 135.12 -46.82 5.87
CA HIS A 416 136.49 -46.39 5.55
C HIS A 416 137.46 -46.66 6.71
N ALA A 417 137.01 -46.45 7.96
CA ALA A 417 137.78 -46.82 9.15
C ALA A 417 138.07 -48.33 9.19
N LEU A 418 137.08 -49.16 8.84
CA LEU A 418 137.26 -50.61 8.66
C LEU A 418 138.33 -50.96 7.61
N VAL A 419 138.32 -50.29 6.45
CA VAL A 419 139.32 -50.52 5.39
C VAL A 419 140.72 -50.09 5.82
N ILE A 420 140.87 -48.95 6.49
CA ILE A 420 142.18 -48.47 6.98
C ILE A 420 142.76 -49.44 8.01
N LEU A 421 141.93 -49.90 8.97
CA LEU A 421 142.31 -50.94 9.94
C LEU A 421 142.79 -52.21 9.22
N GLN A 422 142.08 -52.65 8.17
CA GLN A 422 142.48 -53.82 7.37
C GLN A 422 143.79 -53.59 6.60
N CYS A 423 143.98 -52.43 5.97
CA CYS A 423 145.18 -52.11 5.20
C CYS A 423 146.43 -51.96 6.08
N PHE A 424 146.30 -51.31 7.24
CA PHE A 424 147.40 -51.15 8.18
C PHE A 424 147.86 -52.51 8.71
N TRP A 425 146.91 -53.38 9.05
CA TRP A 425 147.18 -54.75 9.48
C TRP A 425 147.89 -55.56 8.38
N ARG A 426 147.44 -55.46 7.11
CA ARG A 426 148.09 -56.12 5.97
C ARG A 426 149.53 -55.61 5.74
N ARG A 427 149.77 -54.30 5.82
CA ARG A 427 151.10 -53.70 5.63
C ARG A 427 152.08 -54.05 6.74
N TYR A 428 151.63 -54.03 7.99
CA TYR A 428 152.42 -54.46 9.14
C TYR A 428 152.92 -55.90 8.95
N ARG A 429 152.02 -56.80 8.52
CA ARG A 429 152.33 -58.20 8.23
C ARG A 429 153.39 -58.36 7.12
N SER A 430 153.25 -57.67 5.99
CA SER A 430 154.22 -57.76 4.88
C SER A 430 155.59 -57.17 5.23
N ARG A 431 155.65 -56.06 5.99
CA ARG A 431 156.92 -55.44 6.39
C ARG A 431 157.70 -56.30 7.38
N SER A 432 157.00 -56.95 8.32
CA SER A 432 157.62 -57.88 9.27
C SER A 432 158.28 -59.07 8.55
N PHE A 433 157.63 -59.60 7.50
CA PHE A 433 158.17 -60.67 6.67
C PHE A 433 159.45 -60.27 5.90
N LEU A 434 159.48 -59.04 5.36
CA LEU A 434 160.59 -58.56 4.51
C LEU A 434 161.84 -58.16 5.30
N LEU A 435 161.67 -57.70 6.56
CA LEU A 435 162.79 -57.45 7.47
C LEU A 435 163.46 -58.74 7.95
N LEU A 436 162.70 -59.83 8.05
CA LEU A 436 163.22 -61.16 8.37
C LEU A 436 164.10 -61.69 7.23
N SER A 437 163.64 -61.58 5.97
CA SER A 437 164.39 -62.06 4.80
C SER A 437 165.68 -61.28 4.53
N LYS A 438 165.70 -59.96 4.76
CA LYS A 438 166.92 -59.14 4.63
C LYS A 438 168.01 -59.45 5.65
N LYS A 439 167.66 -59.85 6.88
CA LYS A 439 168.65 -60.25 7.89
C LYS A 439 169.36 -61.56 7.54
N CYS A 440 168.67 -62.50 6.89
CA CYS A 440 169.25 -63.78 6.51
C CYS A 440 170.25 -63.67 5.33
N ALA A 441 170.08 -62.70 4.43
CA ALA A 441 170.91 -62.56 3.23
C ALA A 441 172.34 -62.03 3.49
N ILE A 442 172.57 -61.34 4.62
CA ILE A 442 173.87 -60.73 4.94
C ILE A 442 174.86 -61.75 5.55
N TYR A 443 174.38 -62.90 6.02
CA TYR A 443 175.19 -63.89 6.74
C TYR A 443 175.87 -64.96 5.86
N ILE A 444 175.69 -64.94 4.53
CA ILE A 444 176.22 -66.00 3.61
C ILE A 444 177.43 -65.53 2.77
N GLN A 445 177.92 -64.30 2.96
CA GLN A 445 179.13 -63.77 2.28
C GLN A 445 180.28 -63.39 3.23
N SER A 446 180.47 -64.21 4.26
CA SER A 446 181.69 -64.36 5.08
C SER A 446 181.69 -65.77 5.65
#